data_AF-A0AA42MUQ7-F1
#
_entry.id   AF-A0AA42MUQ7-F1
#
_cell.length_a   1.000
_cell.length_b   1.000
_cell.length_c   1.000
_cell.angle_alpha   90.00
_cell.angle_beta   90.00
_cell.angle_gamma   90.00
#
_symmetry.space_group_name_H-M   'P 1'
#
loop_
_entity.id
_entity.type
_entity.pdbx_description
1 polymer ?
#
loop_
_entity_poly.entity_id
_entity_poly.type
_entity_poly.pdbx_seq_one_letter_code
_entity_poly.pdbx_strand_id
1 'polypeptide(L)' 'MQSEKFEFLREKFPLLSDLGALAEAMIYTDPGSATTRLRSFAEEVVEIYLCKNGFHIFRGYFN' A
#
# COMPACT_ATOMS: atom_id res chain seq x y z
N MET A 1 -13.26 -3.50 0.20
CA MET A 1 -13.35 -4.64 -0.73
C MET A 1 -12.45 -5.74 -0.19
N GLN A 2 -12.92 -6.98 -0.19
CA GLN A 2 -12.10 -8.13 0.24
C GLN A 2 -11.29 -8.59 -0.98
N SER A 3 -9.96 -8.63 -0.87
CA SER A 3 -9.07 -8.96 -1.99
C SER A 3 -8.43 -10.31 -1.73
N GLU A 4 -8.53 -11.24 -2.67
CA GLU A 4 -7.95 -12.58 -2.47
C GLU A 4 -6.42 -12.53 -2.30
N LYS A 5 -5.75 -11.56 -2.94
CA LYS A 5 -4.28 -11.46 -2.93
C LYS A 5 -3.71 -10.68 -1.75
N PHE A 6 -4.49 -9.77 -1.15
CA PHE A 6 -4.00 -8.88 -0.10
C PHE A 6 -4.69 -9.06 1.26
N GLU A 7 -5.68 -9.97 1.38
CA GLU A 7 -6.39 -10.22 2.64
C GLU A 7 -5.45 -10.72 3.75
N PHE A 8 -4.40 -11.46 3.40
CA PHE A 8 -3.44 -12.00 4.37
C PHE A 8 -2.71 -10.91 5.17
N LEU A 9 -2.67 -9.68 4.66
CA LEU A 9 -2.08 -8.54 5.35
C LEU A 9 -3.03 -7.95 6.39
N ARG A 10 -4.34 -8.20 6.33
CA ARG A 10 -5.34 -7.49 7.12
C ARG A 10 -5.16 -7.65 8.64
N GLU A 11 -4.68 -8.80 9.09
CA GLU A 11 -4.45 -9.06 10.53
C GLU A 11 -3.33 -8.21 11.14
N LYS A 12 -2.28 -7.90 10.37
CA LYS A 12 -1.08 -7.18 10.89
C LYS A 12 -0.91 -5.78 10.30
N PHE A 13 -1.37 -5.58 9.08
CA PHE A 13 -1.17 -4.37 8.27
C PHE A 13 -2.46 -4.05 7.48
N PRO A 14 -3.53 -3.62 8.16
CA PRO A 14 -4.82 -3.37 7.52
C PRO A 14 -4.72 -2.31 6.40
N LEU A 15 -3.93 -1.26 6.59
CA LEU A 15 -3.69 -0.23 5.57
C LEU A 15 -3.07 -0.79 4.28
N LEU A 16 -2.07 -1.67 4.40
CA LEU A 16 -1.45 -2.32 3.25
C LEU A 16 -2.45 -3.24 2.54
N SER A 17 -3.27 -3.97 3.30
CA SER A 17 -4.33 -4.81 2.75
C SER A 17 -5.29 -3.99 1.90
N ASP A 18 -5.75 -2.84 2.41
CA ASP A 18 -6.69 -1.98 1.69
C ASP A 18 -6.08 -1.33 0.45
N LEU A 19 -4.83 -0.85 0.52
CA LEU A 19 -4.13 -0.28 -0.63
C LEU A 19 -3.95 -1.30 -1.75
N GLY A 20 -3.53 -2.52 -1.41
CA GLY A 20 -3.40 -3.63 -2.36
C GLY A 20 -4.74 -4.07 -2.94
N ALA A 21 -5.77 -4.18 -2.10
CA ALA A 21 -7.11 -4.56 -2.53
C ALA A 21 -7.72 -3.54 -3.52
N LEU A 22 -7.51 -2.25 -3.26
CA LEU A 22 -7.97 -1.19 -4.15
C LEU A 22 -7.18 -1.14 -5.45
N ALA A 23 -5.87 -1.42 -5.42
CA ALA A 23 -5.07 -1.55 -6.63
C ALA A 23 -5.55 -2.72 -7.50
N GLU A 24 -5.82 -3.88 -6.88
CA GLU A 24 -6.34 -5.06 -7.58
C GLU A 24 -7.71 -4.79 -8.20
N ALA A 25 -8.61 -4.13 -7.47
CA ALA A 25 -9.93 -3.77 -7.97
C ALA A 25 -9.87 -2.84 -9.20
N MET A 26 -8.84 -1.99 -9.29
CA MET A 26 -8.73 -0.95 -10.30
C MET A 26 -7.89 -1.35 -11.52
N ILE A 27 -7.15 -2.46 -11.47
CA ILE A 27 -6.16 -2.79 -12.51
C ILE A 27 -6.76 -2.92 -13.93
N TYR A 28 -8.02 -3.37 -14.02
CA TYR A 28 -8.73 -3.56 -15.29
C TYR A 28 -9.63 -2.38 -15.68
N THR A 29 -9.92 -1.46 -14.76
CA THR A 29 -10.81 -0.30 -15.00
C THR A 29 -10.03 0.98 -15.21
N ASP A 30 -9.03 1.24 -14.38
CA ASP A 30 -8.15 2.39 -14.47
C ASP A 30 -6.75 2.03 -13.98
N PRO A 31 -5.87 1.57 -14.90
CA PRO A 31 -4.51 1.17 -14.54
C PRO A 31 -3.67 2.34 -13.99
N GLY A 32 -4.03 3.59 -14.33
CA GLY A 32 -3.38 4.78 -13.78
C GLY A 32 -3.61 4.88 -12.27
N SER A 33 -4.87 4.84 -11.83
CA SER A 33 -5.20 4.82 -10.40
C SER A 33 -4.66 3.58 -9.69
N ALA A 34 -4.68 2.41 -10.33
CA ALA A 34 -4.09 1.20 -9.76
C ALA A 34 -2.58 1.40 -9.47
N THR A 35 -1.85 2.01 -10.40
CA THR A 35 -0.42 2.30 -10.25
C THR A 35 -0.16 3.26 -9.08
N THR A 36 -0.95 4.32 -8.94
CA THR A 36 -0.84 5.25 -7.81
C THR A 36 -1.04 4.55 -6.47
N ARG A 37 -2.00 3.63 -6.38
CA ARG A 37 -2.24 2.85 -5.15
C ARG A 37 -1.13 1.85 -4.84
N LEU A 38 -0.57 1.20 -5.86
CA LEU A 38 0.61 0.33 -5.70
C LEU A 38 1.84 1.11 -5.27
N ARG A 39 2.00 2.35 -5.75
CA ARG A 39 3.04 3.25 -5.27
C ARG A 39 2.87 3.54 -3.78
N SER A 40 1.68 3.96 -3.35
CA SER A 40 1.41 4.20 -1.93
C SER A 40 1.63 2.94 -1.09
N PHE A 41 1.22 1.77 -1.58
CA PHE A 41 1.49 0.48 -0.93
C PHE A 41 2.99 0.25 -0.73
N ALA A 42 3.81 0.47 -1.77
CA ALA A 42 5.26 0.29 -1.69
C ALA A 42 5.92 1.29 -0.72
N GLU A 43 5.47 2.54 -0.72
CA GLU A 43 5.93 3.58 0.22
C GLU A 43 5.66 3.17 1.67
N GLU A 44 4.44 2.71 1.97
CA GLU A 44 4.09 2.19 3.30
C GLU A 44 4.94 0.98 3.72
N VAL A 45 5.18 0.03 2.81
CA VAL A 45 6.01 -1.16 3.11
C VAL A 45 7.42 -0.74 3.49
N VAL A 46 8.01 0.19 2.73
CA VAL A 46 9.36 0.70 2.98
C VAL A 46 9.40 1.47 4.31
N GLU A 47 8.39 2.29 4.59
CA GLU A 47 8.27 3.02 5.86
C GLU A 47 8.20 2.07 7.05
N ILE A 48 7.34 1.05 7.00
CA ILE A 48 7.23 0.03 8.05
C ILE A 48 8.56 -0.69 8.25
N TYR A 49 9.25 -1.06 7.17
CA TYR A 49 10.53 -1.77 7.24
C TYR A 49 11.62 -0.89 7.86
N LEU A 50 11.72 0.37 7.46
CA LEU A 50 12.73 1.31 7.95
C LEU A 50 12.48 1.69 9.41
N CYS A 51 11.24 2.01 9.78
CA CYS A 51 10.87 2.30 11.16
C CYS A 51 11.17 1.11 12.09
N LYS A 52 10.95 -0.13 11.63
CA LYS A 52 11.35 -1.34 12.38
C LYS A 52 12.86 -1.45 12.62
N ASN A 53 13.68 -0.88 11.76
CA ASN A 53 15.15 -0.90 11.86
C ASN A 53 15.72 0.40 12.48
N GLY A 54 14.87 1.26 13.05
CA GLY A 54 15.30 2.51 13.70
C GLY A 54 15.58 3.67 12.75
N PHE A 55 15.18 3.57 11.47
CA PHE A 55 15.31 4.64 10.49
C PHE A 55 13.98 5.37 10.32
N HIS A 56 13.98 6.69 10.44
CA HIS A 56 12.82 7.54 10.20
C HIS A 56 12.97 8.29 8.88
N ILE A 57 12.08 8.03 7.92
CA ILE A 57 11.97 8.83 6.69
C ILE A 57 10.97 9.96 6.93
N PHE A 58 11.41 11.22 6.78
CA PHE A 58 10.50 12.37 6.80
C PHE A 58 9.65 12.34 5.52
N ARG A 59 8.35 12.12 5.68
CA ARG A 59 7.39 12.12 4.59
C ARG A 59 7.08 13.55 4.15
N GLY A 60 7.81 14.05 3.17
CA GLY A 60 7.41 15.24 2.43
C GLY A 60 6.26 14.87 1.50
N TYR A 61 5.02 15.13 1.92
CA TYR A 61 3.85 15.02 1.04
C TYR A 61 4.03 16.03 -0.11
N PHE A 62 4.44 15.57 -1.29
CA PHE A 62 4.25 16.35 -2.51
C PHE A 62 2.74 16.39 -2.77
N ASN A 63 2.17 17.58 -2.56
CA ASN A 63 0.78 17.93 -2.83
C ASN A 63 0.50 17.90 -4.33
#